data_AF-T0DKR4-F1
#
_entry.id   AF-T0DKR4-F1
#
_cell.length_a   1.000
_cell.length_b   1.000
_cell.length_c   1.000
_cell.angle_alpha   90.00
_cell.angle_beta   90.00
_cell.angle_gamma   90.00
#
_symmetry.space_group_name_H-M   'P 1'
#
loop_
_entity.id
_entity.type
_entity.pdbx_description
1 polymer ?
#
loop_
_entity_poly.entity_id
_entity_poly.type
_entity_poly.pdbx_seq_one_letter_code
_entity_poly.pdbx_strand_id
1 'polypeptide(L)'
;MHNEFDFLTQETFNLNTQDTFLADEDFRNEFLFGSDSLESKSESRAEYPQTPGFVYNIVKSSSTFSIRGVISDNIGETFELANSGDLTTLKSLRIDESEVAATLYYEISNLDLAQVIYDQIFNKRFPLEEDLICNISDPGFSWWYQRSDDAIRINFKSHKLEGSGERLKLGPIGDVCIASILFTRLENAIEEKMSLLEFSISEKHFIIKPKDRFHRVFEELSRIFEEGELDNNAQILRGLDDTLKLYLIELATIRKFWLHIEALNTNFDYSTTQNLLS
;
A
#
# COMPACT_ATOMS: atom_id res chain seq x y z
N MET A 1 51.42 -0.03 16.79
CA MET A 1 50.37 0.43 15.85
C MET A 1 50.13 -0.68 14.85
N HIS A 2 49.28 -1.63 15.22
CA HIS A 2 48.86 -2.77 14.39
C HIS A 2 47.43 -3.13 14.78
N ASN A 3 46.52 -2.87 13.84
CA ASN A 3 45.37 -3.67 13.41
C ASN A 3 44.39 -4.21 14.47
N GLU A 4 43.67 -3.32 15.16
CA GLU A 4 42.39 -3.67 15.80
C GLU A 4 41.22 -3.68 14.79
N PHE A 5 41.35 -2.99 13.66
CA PHE A 5 40.30 -2.96 12.63
C PHE A 5 40.24 -4.25 11.79
N ASP A 6 41.37 -4.91 11.54
CA ASP A 6 41.38 -6.16 10.75
C ASP A 6 40.76 -7.35 11.52
N PHE A 7 40.83 -7.34 12.85
CA PHE A 7 40.29 -8.41 13.71
C PHE A 7 38.76 -8.44 13.70
N LEU A 8 38.11 -7.27 13.71
CA LEU A 8 36.64 -7.15 13.63
C LEU A 8 36.11 -7.55 12.24
N THR A 9 36.83 -7.22 11.17
CA THR A 9 36.47 -7.69 9.81
C THR A 9 36.70 -9.18 9.62
N GLN A 10 37.68 -9.80 10.28
CA GLN A 10 37.89 -11.25 10.21
C GLN A 10 36.86 -12.05 11.01
N GLU A 11 36.38 -11.57 12.16
CA GLU A 11 35.28 -12.25 12.87
C GLU A 11 33.95 -12.17 12.11
N THR A 12 33.67 -11.05 11.43
CA THR A 12 32.42 -10.92 10.65
C THR A 12 32.42 -11.78 9.38
N PHE A 13 33.60 -12.11 8.84
CA PHE A 13 33.72 -12.95 7.64
C PHE A 13 33.69 -14.46 7.96
N ASN A 14 34.15 -14.88 9.15
CA ASN A 14 34.16 -16.29 9.55
C ASN A 14 32.82 -16.79 10.12
N LEU A 15 31.89 -15.92 10.52
CA LEU A 15 30.53 -16.30 10.93
C LEU A 15 29.61 -16.67 9.76
N ASN A 16 30.01 -16.43 8.51
CA ASN A 16 29.18 -16.66 7.33
C ASN A 16 29.50 -17.95 6.56
N THR A 17 30.40 -18.82 7.04
CA THR A 17 30.85 -19.96 6.21
C THR A 17 30.84 -21.34 6.85
N GLN A 18 30.74 -21.50 8.17
CA GLN A 18 30.70 -22.82 8.79
C GLN A 18 29.93 -22.77 10.10
N ASP A 19 28.63 -23.01 10.05
CA ASP A 19 27.88 -23.84 11.01
C ASP A 19 26.41 -23.87 10.55
N THR A 20 26.03 -24.98 9.88
CA THR A 20 25.06 -26.00 10.34
C THR A 20 23.61 -25.66 9.96
N PHE A 21 23.07 -26.05 8.81
CA PHE A 21 22.96 -27.40 8.22
C PHE A 21 22.37 -28.52 9.13
N LEU A 22 21.99 -28.22 10.38
CA LEU A 22 21.35 -29.17 11.30
C LEU A 22 20.51 -28.45 12.38
N ALA A 23 19.43 -27.78 11.99
CA ALA A 23 18.26 -27.48 12.84
C ALA A 23 17.27 -26.60 12.05
N ASP A 24 16.22 -27.21 11.50
CA ASP A 24 14.85 -26.62 11.38
C ASP A 24 13.90 -27.41 10.46
N GLU A 25 14.26 -28.62 10.01
CA GLU A 25 13.27 -29.52 9.43
C GLU A 25 12.26 -30.04 10.47
N ASP A 26 12.63 -30.09 11.76
CA ASP A 26 11.70 -30.47 12.84
C ASP A 26 10.78 -29.32 13.28
N PHE A 27 11.11 -28.06 12.97
CA PHE A 27 10.23 -26.90 13.27
C PHE A 27 9.22 -26.63 12.15
N ARG A 28 9.48 -27.11 10.93
CA ARG A 28 8.55 -27.00 9.79
C ARG A 28 7.45 -28.07 9.78
N ASN A 29 7.66 -29.20 10.45
CA ASN A 29 6.70 -30.31 10.45
C ASN A 29 5.58 -30.19 11.50
N GLU A 30 5.62 -29.19 12.40
CA GLU A 30 4.58 -29.00 13.43
C GLU A 30 3.50 -27.96 13.05
N PHE A 31 3.58 -27.37 11.84
CA PHE A 31 2.58 -26.41 11.32
C PHE A 31 1.73 -26.96 10.16
N LEU A 32 1.77 -28.27 9.92
CA LEU A 32 0.96 -28.97 8.91
C LEU A 32 -0.09 -29.86 9.59
N PHE A 33 -1.07 -29.25 10.27
CA PHE A 33 -2.26 -29.97 10.73
C PHE A 33 -3.27 -30.11 9.59
N GLY A 34 -3.54 -31.35 9.18
CA GLY A 34 -4.75 -31.72 8.45
C GLY A 34 -4.54 -32.50 7.16
N SER A 35 -3.91 -33.68 7.24
CA SER A 35 -3.98 -34.70 6.18
C SER A 35 -5.37 -35.35 6.13
N ASP A 36 -6.34 -34.66 5.52
CA ASP A 36 -7.59 -35.31 5.06
C ASP A 36 -7.51 -35.59 3.56
N SER A 37 -7.40 -36.89 3.28
CA SER A 37 -7.64 -37.62 2.03
C SER A 37 -7.98 -36.81 0.77
N LEU A 38 -7.03 -36.80 -0.16
CA LEU A 38 -7.20 -36.50 -1.58
C LEU A 38 -8.23 -37.45 -2.22
N GLU A 39 -9.49 -37.04 -2.27
CA GLU A 39 -10.35 -37.38 -3.39
C GLU A 39 -9.99 -36.47 -4.55
N SER A 40 -9.53 -37.07 -5.64
CA SER A 40 -9.22 -36.44 -6.92
C SER A 40 -10.46 -35.72 -7.48
N LYS A 41 -10.64 -34.46 -7.10
CA LYS A 41 -11.52 -33.54 -7.82
C LYS A 41 -10.77 -33.08 -9.06
N SER A 42 -11.36 -33.38 -10.21
CA SER A 42 -11.00 -32.82 -11.51
C SER A 42 -10.61 -31.36 -11.38
N GLU A 43 -9.39 -31.02 -11.81
CA GLU A 43 -8.88 -29.65 -11.92
C GLU A 43 -9.80 -28.82 -12.82
N SER A 44 -10.79 -28.16 -12.23
CA SER A 44 -11.40 -27.01 -12.86
C SER A 44 -10.30 -25.95 -12.93
N ARG A 45 -9.75 -25.68 -14.13
CA ARG A 45 -8.89 -24.52 -14.35
C ARG A 45 -9.61 -23.30 -13.77
N ALA A 46 -9.00 -22.65 -12.79
CA ALA A 46 -9.51 -21.39 -12.29
C ALA A 46 -9.53 -20.40 -13.46
N GLU A 47 -10.70 -19.87 -13.80
CA GLU A 47 -10.82 -18.84 -14.81
C GLU A 47 -10.43 -17.51 -14.18
N TYR A 48 -9.26 -16.99 -14.59
CA TYR A 48 -8.77 -15.68 -14.17
C TYR A 48 -9.22 -14.59 -15.16
N PRO A 49 -9.42 -13.35 -14.69
CA PRO A 49 -9.87 -12.26 -15.55
C PRO A 49 -8.85 -11.97 -16.66
N GLN A 50 -9.36 -11.73 -17.86
CA GLN A 50 -8.55 -11.37 -19.04
C GLN A 50 -8.47 -9.85 -19.17
N THR A 51 -8.08 -9.19 -18.08
CA THR A 51 -8.00 -7.72 -17.96
C THR A 51 -6.63 -7.30 -17.44
N PRO A 52 -6.20 -6.06 -17.73
CA PRO A 52 -4.97 -5.51 -17.17
C PRO A 52 -5.09 -5.28 -15.66
N GLY A 53 -3.96 -5.31 -14.96
CA GLY A 53 -3.96 -5.32 -13.50
C GLY A 53 -2.63 -5.62 -12.84
N PHE A 54 -2.74 -6.05 -11.59
CA PHE A 54 -1.66 -6.63 -10.81
C PHE A 54 -1.95 -8.09 -10.55
N VAL A 55 -0.90 -8.91 -10.56
CA VAL A 55 -0.87 -10.17 -9.81
C VAL A 55 0.13 -9.97 -8.67
N TYR A 56 -0.27 -10.29 -7.44
CA TYR A 56 0.53 -9.95 -6.28
C TYR A 56 0.34 -10.90 -5.09
N ASN A 57 1.29 -10.82 -4.16
CA ASN A 57 1.30 -11.51 -2.89
C ASN A 57 1.61 -10.52 -1.76
N ILE A 58 1.00 -10.74 -0.60
CA ILE A 58 1.27 -9.97 0.62
C ILE A 58 2.19 -10.82 1.52
N VAL A 59 3.45 -10.41 1.61
CA VAL A 59 4.45 -11.12 2.40
C VAL A 59 4.56 -10.46 3.77
N LYS A 60 4.06 -11.15 4.79
CA LYS A 60 4.16 -10.72 6.19
C LYS A 60 5.46 -11.20 6.84
N SER A 61 5.95 -10.42 7.79
CA SER A 61 7.01 -10.75 8.73
C SER A 61 6.52 -10.40 10.14
N SER A 62 7.38 -10.49 11.16
CA SER A 62 6.98 -10.32 12.57
C SER A 62 6.40 -8.94 12.90
N SER A 63 6.88 -7.87 12.26
CA SER A 63 6.46 -6.49 12.53
C SER A 63 6.15 -5.67 11.28
N THR A 64 6.33 -6.25 10.10
CA THR A 64 6.16 -5.55 8.82
C THR A 64 5.49 -6.44 7.79
N PHE A 65 4.96 -5.84 6.75
CA PHE A 65 4.52 -6.53 5.54
C PHE A 65 5.07 -5.84 4.29
N SER A 66 5.12 -6.55 3.18
CA SER A 66 5.46 -6.00 1.87
C SER A 66 4.57 -6.59 0.80
N ILE A 67 4.23 -5.79 -0.20
CA ILE A 67 3.48 -6.26 -1.36
C ILE A 67 4.49 -6.56 -2.47
N ARG A 68 4.41 -7.77 -3.01
CA ARG A 68 5.27 -8.30 -4.08
C ARG A 68 4.40 -8.65 -5.27
N GLY A 69 4.77 -8.26 -6.47
CA GLY A 69 3.87 -8.46 -7.60
C GLY A 69 4.45 -8.08 -8.94
N VAL A 70 3.60 -8.21 -9.94
CA VAL A 70 3.89 -7.99 -11.35
C VAL A 70 2.74 -7.16 -11.92
N ILE A 71 3.08 -6.12 -12.67
CA ILE A 71 2.13 -5.39 -13.51
C ILE A 71 1.84 -6.25 -14.72
N SER A 72 0.57 -6.41 -15.05
CA SER A 72 0.12 -7.33 -16.07
C SER A 72 -0.82 -6.64 -17.05
N ASP A 73 -0.55 -6.84 -18.34
CA ASP A 73 -1.46 -6.46 -19.43
C ASP A 73 -2.68 -7.40 -19.48
N ASN A 74 -2.50 -8.63 -18.97
CA ASN A 74 -3.52 -9.67 -18.87
C ASN A 74 -3.26 -10.56 -17.65
N ILE A 75 -4.06 -10.35 -16.60
CA ILE A 75 -3.96 -11.10 -15.33
C ILE A 75 -3.96 -12.61 -15.57
N GLY A 76 -4.85 -13.11 -16.43
CA GLY A 76 -4.94 -14.54 -16.71
C GLY A 76 -3.67 -15.13 -17.32
N GLU A 77 -3.05 -14.43 -18.28
CA GLU A 77 -1.76 -14.86 -18.85
C GLU A 77 -0.66 -14.90 -17.78
N THR A 78 -0.67 -13.97 -16.82
CA THR A 78 0.32 -13.97 -15.72
C THR A 78 0.13 -15.16 -14.78
N PHE A 79 -1.11 -15.55 -14.49
CA PHE A 79 -1.38 -16.78 -13.74
C PHE A 79 -0.99 -18.04 -14.51
N GLU A 80 -1.18 -18.08 -15.84
CA GLU A 80 -0.73 -19.19 -16.67
C GLU A 80 0.80 -19.32 -16.64
N LEU A 81 1.53 -18.20 -16.73
CA LEU A 81 2.99 -18.17 -16.60
C LEU A 81 3.44 -18.68 -15.23
N ALA A 82 2.84 -18.20 -14.14
CA ALA A 82 3.14 -18.65 -12.79
C ALA A 82 2.86 -20.15 -12.59
N ASN A 83 1.71 -20.65 -13.06
CA ASN A 83 1.35 -22.08 -13.00
C ASN A 83 2.24 -22.96 -13.90
N SER A 84 2.89 -22.39 -14.91
CA SER A 84 3.86 -23.11 -15.74
C SER A 84 5.27 -23.17 -15.13
N GLY A 85 5.46 -22.59 -13.95
CA GLY A 85 6.75 -22.56 -13.26
C GLY A 85 7.69 -21.45 -13.76
N ASP A 86 7.17 -20.37 -14.36
CA ASP A 86 8.02 -19.25 -14.81
C ASP A 86 8.75 -18.61 -13.61
N LEU A 87 10.07 -18.80 -13.58
CA LEU A 87 10.92 -18.37 -12.47
C LEU A 87 10.92 -16.85 -12.28
N THR A 88 10.69 -16.06 -13.33
CA THR A 88 10.70 -14.59 -13.24
C THR A 88 9.47 -14.10 -12.49
N THR A 89 8.30 -14.63 -12.84
CA THR A 89 7.01 -14.33 -12.24
C THR A 89 6.99 -14.79 -10.78
N LEU A 90 7.38 -16.04 -10.50
CA LEU A 90 7.44 -16.58 -9.14
C LEU A 90 8.39 -15.78 -8.22
N LYS A 91 9.57 -15.40 -8.71
CA LYS A 91 10.52 -14.55 -7.96
C LYS A 91 9.96 -13.16 -7.66
N SER A 92 9.25 -12.57 -8.61
CA SER A 92 8.66 -11.23 -8.45
C SER A 92 7.53 -11.23 -7.43
N LEU A 93 6.77 -12.33 -7.37
CA LEU A 93 5.72 -12.59 -6.38
C LEU A 93 6.27 -13.05 -5.03
N ARG A 94 7.52 -13.54 -4.99
CA ARG A 94 8.15 -14.17 -3.82
C ARG A 94 7.31 -15.34 -3.29
N ILE A 95 7.01 -16.27 -4.18
CA ILE A 95 6.23 -17.48 -3.90
C ILE A 95 6.88 -18.69 -4.58
N ASP A 96 6.50 -19.88 -4.13
CA ASP A 96 6.73 -21.14 -4.83
C ASP A 96 5.55 -21.51 -5.75
N GLU A 97 5.76 -22.47 -6.66
CA GLU A 97 4.73 -22.92 -7.62
C GLU A 97 3.45 -23.44 -6.92
N SER A 98 3.60 -24.08 -5.75
CA SER A 98 2.47 -24.55 -4.95
C SER A 98 1.60 -23.44 -4.37
N GLU A 99 2.11 -22.21 -4.30
CA GLU A 99 1.44 -21.08 -3.67
C GLU A 99 0.72 -20.18 -4.69
N VAL A 100 0.82 -20.47 -6.00
CA VAL A 100 0.20 -19.67 -7.05
C VAL A 100 -1.32 -19.52 -6.84
N ALA A 101 -1.98 -20.57 -6.37
CA ALA A 101 -3.42 -20.55 -6.08
C ALA A 101 -3.83 -19.57 -4.97
N ALA A 102 -2.91 -19.19 -4.08
CA ALA A 102 -3.14 -18.24 -3.00
C ALA A 102 -2.80 -16.79 -3.38
N THR A 103 -2.27 -16.56 -4.59
CA THR A 103 -1.94 -15.22 -5.05
C THR A 103 -3.19 -14.40 -5.38
N LEU A 104 -3.05 -13.10 -5.22
CA LEU A 104 -4.11 -12.13 -5.36
C LEU A 104 -3.98 -11.38 -6.68
N TYR A 105 -5.08 -10.75 -7.11
CA TYR A 105 -5.08 -9.87 -8.27
C TYR A 105 -5.91 -8.63 -8.03
N TYR A 106 -5.62 -7.58 -8.79
CA TYR A 106 -6.36 -6.33 -8.77
C TYR A 106 -6.45 -5.76 -10.17
N GLU A 107 -7.66 -5.56 -10.68
CA GLU A 107 -7.90 -5.07 -12.03
C GLU A 107 -7.67 -3.56 -12.12
N ILE A 108 -6.95 -3.12 -13.14
CA ILE A 108 -6.77 -1.69 -13.44
C ILE A 108 -6.75 -1.48 -14.95
N SER A 109 -7.67 -0.65 -15.43
CA SER A 109 -7.85 -0.44 -16.87
C SER A 109 -6.71 0.34 -17.54
N ASN A 110 -5.91 1.07 -16.77
CA ASN A 110 -4.82 1.91 -17.26
C ASN A 110 -3.49 1.45 -16.64
N LEU A 111 -2.58 0.98 -17.49
CA LEU A 111 -1.26 0.48 -17.08
C LEU A 111 -0.32 1.57 -16.59
N ASP A 112 -0.48 2.82 -17.04
CA ASP A 112 0.31 3.94 -16.53
C ASP A 112 -0.03 4.19 -15.05
N LEU A 113 -1.33 4.13 -14.71
CA LEU A 113 -1.76 4.19 -13.31
C LEU A 113 -1.30 2.96 -12.52
N ALA A 114 -1.21 1.80 -13.17
CA ALA A 114 -0.68 0.59 -12.55
C ALA A 114 0.79 0.80 -12.15
N GLN A 115 1.59 1.37 -13.04
CA GLN A 115 2.99 1.70 -12.79
C GLN A 115 3.15 2.68 -11.64
N VAL A 116 2.31 3.71 -11.57
CA VAL A 116 2.32 4.69 -10.46
C VAL A 116 2.05 4.01 -9.12
N ILE A 117 1.04 3.14 -9.03
CA ILE A 117 0.78 2.35 -7.81
C ILE A 117 1.98 1.45 -7.49
N TYR A 118 2.53 0.78 -8.49
CA TYR A 118 3.65 -0.14 -8.31
C TYR A 118 4.86 0.57 -7.69
N ASP A 119 5.25 1.70 -8.25
CA ASP A 119 6.38 2.49 -7.74
C ASP A 119 6.11 3.06 -6.35
N GLN A 120 4.86 3.40 -6.07
CA GLN A 120 4.48 3.96 -4.78
C GLN A 120 4.36 2.91 -3.67
N ILE A 121 3.89 1.70 -3.97
CA ILE A 121 3.45 0.73 -2.95
C ILE A 121 4.25 -0.57 -2.98
N PHE A 122 4.57 -1.10 -4.17
CA PHE A 122 5.18 -2.42 -4.28
C PHE A 122 6.64 -2.41 -3.86
N ASN A 123 7.12 -3.57 -3.43
CA ASN A 123 8.50 -3.83 -3.02
C ASN A 123 9.00 -3.01 -1.80
N LYS A 124 8.14 -2.20 -1.18
CA LYS A 124 8.40 -1.48 0.07
C LYS A 124 7.98 -2.30 1.29
N ARG A 125 8.53 -1.97 2.45
CA ARG A 125 8.17 -2.57 3.73
C ARG A 125 7.34 -1.58 4.53
N PHE A 126 6.20 -2.03 5.03
CA PHE A 126 5.28 -1.23 5.83
C PHE A 126 5.15 -1.85 7.23
N PRO A 127 5.19 -1.05 8.30
CA PRO A 127 4.95 -1.57 9.65
C PRO A 127 3.49 -2.02 9.80
N LEU A 128 3.29 -3.16 10.48
CA LEU A 128 1.94 -3.62 10.86
C LEU A 128 1.32 -2.66 11.89
N GLU A 129 2.12 -2.21 12.84
CA GLU A 129 1.71 -1.32 13.94
C GLU A 129 2.43 0.04 13.85
N GLU A 130 2.18 0.80 12.78
CA GLU A 130 2.84 2.11 12.56
C GLU A 130 2.69 3.06 13.76
N ASP A 131 1.52 3.07 14.38
CA ASP A 131 1.17 3.99 15.47
C ASP A 131 1.90 3.69 16.78
N LEU A 132 2.33 2.45 16.96
CA LEU A 132 3.06 2.00 18.14
C LEU A 132 4.57 2.09 17.94
N ILE A 133 5.03 1.91 16.70
CA ILE A 133 6.46 1.79 16.38
C ILE A 133 7.07 3.15 16.02
N CYS A 134 6.39 3.97 15.22
CA CYS A 134 6.95 5.22 14.71
C CYS A 134 6.90 6.34 15.75
N ASN A 135 7.97 7.13 15.82
CA ASN A 135 8.11 8.25 16.74
C ASN A 135 8.52 9.54 16.02
N ILE A 136 8.74 10.63 16.75
CA ILE A 136 9.04 11.94 16.16
C ILE A 136 10.33 11.92 15.30
N SER A 137 11.30 11.10 15.66
CA SER A 137 12.59 10.96 14.95
C SER A 137 12.54 10.03 13.75
N ASP A 138 11.56 9.12 13.69
CA ASP A 138 11.32 8.22 12.55
C ASP A 138 9.84 8.28 12.17
N PRO A 139 9.41 9.39 11.52
CA PRO A 139 8.02 9.60 11.19
C PRO A 139 7.59 8.55 10.16
N GLY A 140 6.53 7.82 10.47
CA GLY A 140 5.98 6.78 9.59
C GLY A 140 5.61 7.29 8.20
N PHE A 141 5.40 6.35 7.28
CA PHE A 141 5.17 6.61 5.86
C PHE A 141 3.75 7.09 5.54
N SER A 142 2.81 6.93 6.49
CA SER A 142 1.41 7.20 6.25
C SER A 142 1.05 8.67 6.41
N TRP A 143 0.17 9.13 5.53
CA TRP A 143 -0.56 10.36 5.73
C TRP A 143 -1.76 10.13 6.66
N TRP A 144 -2.20 11.20 7.32
CA TRP A 144 -3.23 11.17 8.35
C TRP A 144 -4.32 12.16 8.04
N TYR A 145 -5.53 11.67 7.82
CA TYR A 145 -6.69 12.45 7.46
C TYR A 145 -7.57 12.73 8.67
N GLN A 146 -8.01 13.98 8.77
CA GLN A 146 -8.97 14.44 9.75
C GLN A 146 -10.03 15.28 9.03
N ARG A 147 -11.29 14.85 9.17
CA ARG A 147 -12.47 15.55 8.66
C ARG A 147 -13.23 16.16 9.81
N SER A 148 -13.48 17.47 9.77
CA SER A 148 -14.61 18.11 10.49
C SER A 148 -15.72 18.43 9.49
N ASP A 149 -16.87 18.92 9.92
CA ASP A 149 -17.93 19.37 9.01
C ASP A 149 -17.42 20.37 7.95
N ASP A 150 -16.51 21.25 8.34
CA ASP A 150 -16.08 22.44 7.60
C ASP A 150 -14.58 22.47 7.24
N ALA A 151 -13.83 21.40 7.52
CA ALA A 151 -12.41 21.34 7.22
C ALA A 151 -11.96 19.93 6.82
N ILE A 152 -11.03 19.88 5.86
CA ILE A 152 -10.17 18.73 5.64
C ILE A 152 -8.78 19.11 6.14
N ARG A 153 -8.17 18.21 6.91
CA ARG A 153 -6.76 18.30 7.30
C ARG A 153 -6.05 16.99 7.02
N ILE A 154 -4.95 17.09 6.30
CA ILE A 154 -4.02 15.98 6.06
C ILE A 154 -2.71 16.33 6.74
N ASN A 155 -2.22 15.46 7.61
CA ASN A 155 -0.89 15.55 8.16
C ASN A 155 -0.02 14.50 7.45
N PHE A 156 1.08 14.92 6.85
CA PHE A 156 1.92 14.06 6.04
C PHE A 156 2.79 13.09 6.86
N LYS A 157 2.81 13.25 8.18
CA LYS A 157 3.58 12.44 9.12
C LYS A 157 2.78 12.18 10.39
N SER A 158 2.94 10.97 10.94
CA SER A 158 2.53 10.60 12.29
C SER A 158 3.41 11.34 13.31
N HIS A 159 3.11 12.62 13.55
CA HIS A 159 3.56 13.21 14.82
C HIS A 159 2.56 12.79 15.88
N LYS A 160 2.95 12.77 17.17
CA LYS A 160 2.00 12.67 18.30
C LYS A 160 1.03 13.85 18.18
N LEU A 161 -0.01 13.66 17.39
CA LEU A 161 -0.89 14.72 16.94
C LEU A 161 -1.89 14.92 18.08
N GLU A 162 -1.54 15.78 19.02
CA GLU A 162 -2.41 16.15 20.13
C GLU A 162 -3.76 16.64 19.57
N GLY A 163 -4.84 15.94 19.91
CA GLY A 163 -6.19 16.24 19.44
C GLY A 163 -7.15 15.07 19.68
N SER A 164 -8.32 15.36 20.25
CA SER A 164 -9.35 14.40 20.68
C SER A 164 -10.28 13.96 19.55
N GLY A 165 -9.75 13.64 18.37
CA GLY A 165 -10.55 13.24 17.21
C GLY A 165 -10.06 11.93 16.59
N GLU A 166 -11.00 11.09 16.15
CA GLU A 166 -10.70 9.95 15.28
C GLU A 166 -10.03 10.46 14.00
N ARG A 167 -8.85 9.93 13.69
CA ARG A 167 -8.13 10.23 12.46
C ARG A 167 -8.04 8.97 11.63
N LEU A 168 -8.26 9.14 10.34
CA LEU A 168 -8.15 8.05 9.38
C LEU A 168 -6.70 8.00 8.88
N LYS A 169 -6.08 6.83 9.03
CA LYS A 169 -4.80 6.53 8.39
C LYS A 169 -5.05 6.39 6.88
N LEU A 170 -4.37 7.20 6.07
CA LEU A 170 -4.52 7.16 4.61
C LEU A 170 -3.57 6.17 3.93
N GLY A 171 -2.46 5.85 4.60
CA GLY A 171 -1.37 5.09 3.99
C GLY A 171 -0.37 5.96 3.23
N PRO A 172 0.59 5.33 2.54
CA PRO A 172 1.66 5.99 1.79
C PRO A 172 1.15 6.44 0.40
N ILE A 173 0.12 7.28 0.37
CA ILE A 173 -0.59 7.60 -0.89
C ILE A 173 0.13 8.60 -1.80
N GLY A 174 1.23 9.20 -1.34
CA GLY A 174 2.03 10.11 -2.17
C GLY A 174 3.32 10.56 -1.51
N ASP A 175 4.19 11.17 -2.32
CA ASP A 175 5.40 11.84 -1.85
C ASP A 175 5.07 13.25 -1.34
N VAL A 176 5.58 13.60 -0.16
CA VAL A 176 5.25 14.84 0.54
C VAL A 176 5.76 16.08 -0.19
N CYS A 177 6.95 16.00 -0.80
CA CYS A 177 7.55 17.12 -1.52
C CYS A 177 6.75 17.40 -2.79
N ILE A 178 6.44 16.35 -3.56
CA ILE A 178 5.61 16.44 -4.77
C ILE A 178 4.21 16.96 -4.41
N ALA A 179 3.59 16.39 -3.37
CA ALA A 179 2.27 16.80 -2.92
C ALA A 179 2.22 18.27 -2.50
N SER A 180 3.22 18.76 -1.78
CA SER A 180 3.29 20.16 -1.35
C SER A 180 3.34 21.12 -2.53
N ILE A 181 4.12 20.79 -3.57
CA ILE A 181 4.21 21.59 -4.79
C ILE A 181 2.87 21.58 -5.55
N LEU A 182 2.28 20.41 -5.73
CA LEU A 182 1.05 20.26 -6.52
C LEU A 182 -0.18 20.81 -5.81
N PHE A 183 -0.29 20.67 -4.48
CA PHE A 183 -1.35 21.31 -3.70
C PHE A 183 -1.20 22.84 -3.70
N THR A 184 0.02 23.38 -3.63
CA THR A 184 0.23 24.84 -3.78
C THR A 184 -0.29 25.33 -5.13
N ARG A 185 -0.04 24.60 -6.21
CA ARG A 185 -0.58 24.93 -7.54
C ARG A 185 -2.10 24.78 -7.61
N LEU A 186 -2.67 23.83 -6.85
CA LEU A 186 -4.10 23.56 -6.81
C LEU A 186 -4.88 24.67 -6.07
N GLU A 187 -4.24 25.44 -5.18
CA GLU A 187 -4.86 26.53 -4.41
C GLU A 187 -5.66 27.48 -5.29
N ASN A 188 -5.01 28.09 -6.29
CA ASN A 188 -5.64 29.06 -7.19
C ASN A 188 -6.83 28.44 -7.93
N ALA A 189 -6.67 27.20 -8.42
CA ALA A 189 -7.70 26.53 -9.18
C ALA A 189 -8.91 26.10 -8.32
N ILE A 190 -8.70 25.81 -7.04
CA ILE A 190 -9.78 25.56 -6.10
C ILE A 190 -10.47 26.88 -5.73
N GLU A 191 -9.72 27.96 -5.49
CA GLU A 191 -10.30 29.25 -5.10
C GLU A 191 -11.22 29.83 -6.19
N GLU A 192 -10.88 29.62 -7.47
CA GLU A 192 -11.75 29.96 -8.60
C GLU A 192 -13.08 29.20 -8.62
N LYS A 193 -13.12 28.01 -8.03
CA LYS A 193 -14.30 27.13 -8.02
C LYS A 193 -15.12 27.24 -6.75
N MET A 194 -14.47 27.55 -5.63
CA MET A 194 -15.01 27.44 -4.29
C MET A 194 -14.36 28.49 -3.42
N SER A 195 -15.15 29.36 -2.80
CA SER A 195 -14.60 30.34 -1.87
C SER A 195 -14.05 29.66 -0.61
N LEU A 196 -12.81 30.00 -0.25
CA LEU A 196 -12.11 29.41 0.88
C LEU A 196 -12.13 30.36 2.09
N LEU A 197 -12.20 29.78 3.28
CA LEU A 197 -11.86 30.44 4.56
C LEU A 197 -10.38 30.25 4.88
N GLU A 198 -9.84 29.08 4.57
CA GLU A 198 -8.45 28.72 4.82
C GLU A 198 -7.95 27.77 3.73
N PHE A 199 -6.76 28.06 3.22
CA PHE A 199 -5.95 27.12 2.46
C PHE A 199 -4.53 27.23 3.02
N SER A 200 -3.97 26.10 3.45
CA SER A 200 -2.62 26.08 4.04
C SER A 200 -1.92 24.80 3.64
N ILE A 201 -0.73 24.93 3.06
CA ILE A 201 0.12 23.83 2.67
C ILE A 201 1.54 24.05 3.20
N SER A 202 2.10 23.00 3.78
CA SER A 202 3.48 22.94 4.25
C SER A 202 3.99 21.50 4.14
N GLU A 203 5.29 21.29 4.35
CA GLU A 203 5.87 19.94 4.42
C GLU A 203 5.28 19.06 5.53
N LYS A 204 4.51 19.62 6.46
CA LYS A 204 3.89 18.89 7.58
C LYS A 204 2.42 18.57 7.35
N HIS A 205 1.70 19.46 6.67
CA HIS A 205 0.25 19.35 6.56
C HIS A 205 -0.30 20.11 5.36
N PHE A 206 -1.49 19.66 4.96
CA PHE A 206 -2.40 20.31 4.04
C PHE A 206 -3.73 20.54 4.77
N ILE A 207 -4.24 21.78 4.73
CA ILE A 207 -5.53 22.17 5.33
C ILE A 207 -6.33 22.94 4.29
N ILE A 208 -7.61 22.59 4.16
CA ILE A 208 -8.57 23.33 3.36
C ILE A 208 -9.88 23.49 4.14
N LYS A 209 -10.40 24.71 4.18
CA LYS A 209 -11.70 25.06 4.76
C LYS A 209 -12.50 25.88 3.76
N PRO A 210 -13.60 25.36 3.21
CA PRO A 210 -14.49 26.16 2.37
C PRO A 210 -15.35 27.11 3.20
N LYS A 211 -15.85 28.17 2.58
CA LYS A 211 -16.95 28.99 3.14
C LYS A 211 -18.27 28.22 3.16
N ASP A 212 -18.50 27.39 2.15
CA ASP A 212 -19.64 26.49 2.05
C ASP A 212 -19.22 25.05 2.24
N ARG A 213 -19.56 24.45 3.38
CA ARG A 213 -19.22 23.07 3.72
C ARG A 213 -19.91 22.02 2.84
N PHE A 214 -20.98 22.38 2.14
CA PHE A 214 -21.71 21.49 1.24
C PHE A 214 -21.28 21.66 -0.22
N HIS A 215 -20.21 22.43 -0.46
CA HIS A 215 -19.73 22.67 -1.80
C HIS A 215 -19.22 21.38 -2.45
N ARG A 216 -19.67 21.09 -3.67
CA ARG A 216 -19.38 19.83 -4.36
C ARG A 216 -17.88 19.53 -4.52
N VAL A 217 -17.06 20.54 -4.82
CA VAL A 217 -15.59 20.36 -4.95
C VAL A 217 -14.96 19.88 -3.64
N PHE A 218 -15.49 20.34 -2.50
CA PHE A 218 -15.00 19.93 -1.20
C PHE A 218 -15.38 18.48 -0.88
N GLU A 219 -16.60 18.08 -1.23
CA GLU A 219 -17.04 16.68 -1.12
C GLU A 219 -16.22 15.76 -2.04
N GLU A 220 -16.00 16.15 -3.29
CA GLU A 220 -15.16 15.41 -4.23
C GLU A 220 -13.72 15.26 -3.71
N LEU A 221 -13.16 16.31 -3.10
CA LEU A 221 -11.83 16.25 -2.48
C LEU A 221 -11.81 15.30 -1.27
N SER A 222 -12.85 15.29 -0.44
CA SER A 222 -12.98 14.32 0.67
C SER A 222 -13.00 12.89 0.17
N ARG A 223 -13.76 12.58 -0.88
CA ARG A 223 -13.89 11.23 -1.44
C ARG A 223 -12.56 10.66 -1.95
N ILE A 224 -11.69 11.50 -2.51
CA ILE A 224 -10.33 11.09 -2.91
C ILE A 224 -9.58 10.46 -1.72
N PHE A 225 -9.68 11.06 -0.54
CA PHE A 225 -8.94 10.61 0.65
C PHE A 225 -9.68 9.51 1.42
N GLU A 226 -11.00 9.63 1.57
CA GLU A 226 -11.80 8.69 2.35
C GLU A 226 -12.00 7.37 1.60
N GLU A 227 -12.28 7.43 0.30
CA GLU A 227 -12.74 6.29 -0.51
C GLU A 227 -11.78 5.93 -1.65
N GLY A 228 -10.84 6.82 -1.99
CA GLY A 228 -10.00 6.65 -3.18
C GLY A 228 -10.78 6.83 -4.49
N GLU A 229 -11.85 7.61 -4.47
CA GLU A 229 -12.73 7.76 -5.64
C GLU A 229 -12.70 9.16 -6.22
N LEU A 230 -12.64 9.21 -7.56
CA LEU A 230 -12.71 10.44 -8.33
C LEU A 230 -13.41 10.19 -9.67
N ASP A 231 -14.57 10.81 -9.86
CA ASP A 231 -15.30 10.72 -11.13
C ASP A 231 -14.54 11.47 -12.23
N ASN A 232 -14.43 10.87 -13.42
CA ASN A 232 -13.83 11.51 -14.60
C ASN A 232 -14.48 12.87 -14.96
N ASN A 233 -15.73 13.09 -14.55
CA ASN A 233 -16.51 14.31 -14.76
C ASN A 233 -16.60 15.20 -13.51
N ALA A 234 -15.82 14.92 -12.47
CA ALA A 234 -15.80 15.66 -11.21
C ALA A 234 -15.58 17.17 -11.43
N GLN A 235 -16.26 18.01 -10.66
CA GLN A 235 -16.14 19.47 -10.77
C GLN A 235 -14.74 19.97 -10.42
N ILE A 236 -14.06 19.29 -9.49
CA ILE A 236 -12.69 19.58 -9.11
C ILE A 236 -11.73 19.48 -10.30
N LEU A 237 -11.97 18.56 -11.25
CA LEU A 237 -11.11 18.33 -12.42
C LEU A 237 -11.30 19.35 -13.55
N ARG A 238 -12.45 20.01 -13.62
CA ARG A 238 -12.78 20.90 -14.75
C ARG A 238 -11.81 22.08 -14.79
N GLY A 239 -11.24 22.41 -15.94
CA GLY A 239 -10.34 23.58 -16.04
C GLY A 239 -9.01 23.48 -15.28
N LEU A 240 -8.71 22.34 -14.63
CA LEU A 240 -7.35 22.07 -14.16
C LEU A 240 -6.42 21.82 -15.36
N ASP A 241 -5.14 22.16 -15.20
CA ASP A 241 -4.11 21.68 -16.11
C ASP A 241 -3.93 20.15 -15.97
N ASP A 242 -3.43 19.52 -17.02
CA ASP A 242 -3.38 18.06 -17.08
C ASP A 242 -2.46 17.45 -16.01
N THR A 243 -1.43 18.17 -15.55
CA THR A 243 -0.59 17.70 -14.44
C THR A 243 -1.38 17.60 -13.14
N LEU A 244 -2.19 18.61 -12.81
CA LEU A 244 -3.03 18.57 -11.61
C LEU A 244 -4.16 17.55 -11.71
N LYS A 245 -4.75 17.36 -12.90
CA LYS A 245 -5.75 16.30 -13.12
C LYS A 245 -5.15 14.92 -12.88
N LEU A 246 -4.02 14.63 -13.54
CA LEU A 246 -3.34 13.35 -13.42
C LEU A 246 -2.95 13.08 -11.96
N TYR A 247 -2.40 14.08 -11.27
CA TYR A 247 -2.06 13.95 -9.85
C TYR A 247 -3.25 13.58 -8.96
N LEU A 248 -4.42 14.22 -9.13
CA LEU A 248 -5.61 13.88 -8.34
C LEU A 248 -6.14 12.47 -8.66
N ILE A 249 -6.08 12.07 -9.93
CA ILE A 249 -6.45 10.72 -10.38
C ILE A 249 -5.51 9.67 -9.79
N GLU A 250 -4.19 9.91 -9.85
CA GLU A 250 -3.17 9.06 -9.27
C GLU A 250 -3.38 8.91 -7.76
N LEU A 251 -3.57 10.04 -7.05
CA LEU A 251 -3.78 10.05 -5.60
C LEU A 251 -5.01 9.22 -5.19
N ALA A 252 -6.13 9.39 -5.89
CA ALA A 252 -7.35 8.61 -5.67
C ALA A 252 -7.10 7.12 -5.94
N THR A 253 -6.43 6.80 -7.05
CA THR A 253 -6.17 5.44 -7.51
C THR A 253 -5.24 4.69 -6.54
N ILE A 254 -4.17 5.34 -6.07
CA ILE A 254 -3.27 4.80 -5.04
C ILE A 254 -4.03 4.58 -3.74
N ARG A 255 -4.86 5.54 -3.31
CA ARG A 255 -5.67 5.39 -2.08
C ARG A 255 -6.65 4.22 -2.19
N LYS A 256 -7.31 4.04 -3.33
CA LYS A 256 -8.25 2.93 -3.56
C LYS A 256 -7.56 1.57 -3.48
N PHE A 257 -6.38 1.45 -4.09
CA PHE A 257 -5.59 0.22 -3.96
C PHE A 257 -5.11 0.00 -2.53
N TRP A 258 -4.68 1.05 -1.83
CA TRP A 258 -4.24 0.93 -0.43
C TRP A 258 -5.38 0.49 0.50
N LEU A 259 -6.58 1.04 0.35
CA LEU A 259 -7.78 0.59 1.06
C LEU A 259 -8.06 -0.90 0.84
N HIS A 260 -7.88 -1.38 -0.40
CA HIS A 260 -8.01 -2.79 -0.73
C HIS A 260 -7.00 -3.66 0.03
N ILE A 261 -5.73 -3.22 0.10
CA ILE A 261 -4.70 -3.90 0.89
C ILE A 261 -5.04 -3.88 2.39
N GLU A 262 -5.49 -2.76 2.94
CA GLU A 262 -5.86 -2.65 4.35
C GLU A 262 -6.99 -3.62 4.71
N ALA A 263 -8.01 -3.71 3.86
CA ALA A 263 -9.12 -4.65 4.03
C ALA A 263 -8.65 -6.11 4.04
N LEU A 264 -7.78 -6.48 3.10
CA LEU A 264 -7.18 -7.83 3.07
C LEU A 264 -6.36 -8.09 4.34
N ASN A 265 -5.50 -7.15 4.72
CA ASN A 265 -4.59 -7.31 5.85
C ASN A 265 -5.32 -7.48 7.19
N THR A 266 -6.43 -6.75 7.38
CA THR A 266 -7.28 -6.83 8.57
C THR A 266 -8.00 -8.19 8.65
N ASN A 267 -8.45 -8.73 7.51
CA ASN A 267 -9.15 -10.02 7.47
C ASN A 267 -8.21 -11.21 7.79
N PHE A 268 -6.91 -11.09 7.52
CA PHE A 268 -5.92 -12.11 7.91
C PHE A 268 -5.71 -12.22 9.43
N ASP A 269 -5.99 -11.16 10.19
CA ASP A 269 -5.76 -11.18 11.65
C ASP A 269 -6.86 -11.97 12.38
N TYR A 270 -8.09 -12.02 11.83
CA TYR A 270 -9.20 -12.81 12.39
C TYR A 270 -9.02 -14.32 12.22
N SER A 271 -8.39 -14.79 11.13
CA SER A 271 -8.08 -16.22 10.95
C SER A 271 -6.99 -16.72 11.90
N THR A 272 -6.12 -15.82 12.38
CA THR A 272 -5.03 -16.17 13.30
C THR A 272 -5.50 -16.21 14.76
N THR A 273 -6.53 -15.43 15.12
CA THR A 273 -7.06 -15.39 16.50
C THR A 273 -8.00 -16.54 16.84
N GLN A 274 -8.66 -17.18 15.87
CA GLN A 274 -9.53 -18.32 16.15
C GLN A 274 -8.77 -19.62 16.48
N ASN A 275 -7.51 -19.75 16.07
CA ASN A 275 -6.67 -20.92 16.39
C ASN A 275 -5.93 -20.83 17.73
N LEU A 276 -6.11 -19.73 18.48
CA LEU A 276 -5.56 -19.56 19.84
C LEU A 276 -6.60 -19.79 20.95
N LEU A 277 -7.84 -20.16 20.59
CA LEU A 277 -8.94 -20.40 21.53
C LEU A 277 -9.66 -21.75 21.33
N SER A 278 -9.05 -22.70 20.62
CA SER A 278 -9.53 -24.09 20.49
C SER A 278 -8.58 -25.08 21.15
#